data_AF-A0A429X382-F1
#
_entry.id   AF-A0A429X382-F1
#
_cell.length_a   1.000
_cell.length_b   1.000
_cell.length_c   1.000
_cell.angle_alpha   90.00
_cell.angle_beta   90.00
_cell.angle_gamma   90.00
#
_symmetry.space_group_name_H-M   'P 1'
#
loop_
_entity.id
_entity.type
_entity.pdbx_description
1 polymer ?
#
loop_
_entity_poly.entity_id
_entity_poly.type
_entity_poly.pdbx_seq_one_letter_code
_entity_poly.pdbx_strand_id
1 'polypeptide(L)' 'MQTNQYEQKVMDWIKDKFDMDSIVIEDFNVMPYGKRIMDMHGQEMAVFFDYWTDQVKHILPQECSY' A
#
# COMPACT_ATOMS: atom_id res chain seq x y z
N MET A 1 -7.02 4.49 17.27
CA MET A 1 -6.12 5.37 16.49
C MET A 1 -6.94 5.93 15.36
N GLN A 2 -6.98 7.25 15.19
CA GLN A 2 -7.73 7.88 14.10
C GLN A 2 -6.92 7.68 12.82
N THR A 3 -7.41 6.83 11.92
CA THR A 3 -6.82 6.64 10.58
C THR A 3 -6.89 7.96 9.83
N ASN A 4 -5.76 8.45 9.32
CA ASN A 4 -5.74 9.69 8.52
C ASN A 4 -6.52 9.47 7.21
N GLN A 5 -7.20 10.49 6.68
CA GLN A 5 -7.95 10.41 5.41
C GLN A 5 -7.13 9.80 4.26
N TYR A 6 -5.81 10.01 4.22
CA TYR A 6 -4.93 9.48 3.18
C TYR A 6 -4.65 7.99 3.36
N GLU A 7 -4.51 7.55 4.60
CA GLU A 7 -4.39 6.14 4.93
C GLU A 7 -5.70 5.39 4.62
N GLN A 8 -6.85 6.04 4.85
CA GLN A 8 -8.15 5.50 4.45
C GLN A 8 -8.24 5.34 2.92
N LYS A 9 -7.82 6.35 2.13
CA LYS A 9 -7.76 6.25 0.67
C LYS A 9 -6.90 5.07 0.20
N VAL A 10 -5.76 4.84 0.85
CA VAL A 10 -4.89 3.69 0.55
C VAL A 10 -5.61 2.38 0.89
N MET A 11 -6.16 2.25 2.09
CA MET A 11 -6.87 1.03 2.49
C MET A 11 -8.10 0.73 1.63
N ASP A 12 -8.85 1.75 1.20
CA ASP A 12 -10.00 1.58 0.32
C ASP A 12 -9.56 1.12 -1.07
N TRP A 13 -8.47 1.68 -1.60
CA TRP A 13 -7.88 1.22 -2.86
C TRP A 13 -7.42 -0.23 -2.77
N ILE A 14 -6.80 -0.64 -1.66
CA ILE A 14 -6.36 -2.03 -1.47
C ILE A 14 -7.56 -2.99 -1.46
N LYS A 15 -8.62 -2.67 -0.73
CA LYS A 15 -9.84 -3.48 -0.66
C LYS A 15 -10.57 -3.60 -2.01
N ASP A 16 -10.43 -2.60 -2.89
CA ASP A 16 -10.98 -2.64 -4.25
C ASP A 16 -10.15 -3.52 -5.20
N LYS A 17 -8.84 -3.65 -4.97
CA LYS A 17 -7.90 -4.34 -5.88
C LYS A 17 -7.54 -5.76 -5.46
N PHE A 18 -7.64 -6.08 -4.18
CA PHE A 18 -7.17 -7.35 -3.63
C PHE A 18 -8.27 -8.10 -2.90
N ASP A 19 -8.23 -9.42 -3.01
CA ASP A 19 -8.92 -10.28 -2.06
C ASP A 19 -8.16 -10.23 -0.73
N MET A 20 -8.77 -9.63 0.28
CA MET A 20 -8.18 -9.35 1.58
C MET A 20 -7.80 -10.62 2.36
N ASP A 21 -8.39 -11.76 2.03
CA ASP A 21 -8.05 -13.06 2.63
C ASP A 21 -6.77 -13.67 2.02
N SER A 22 -6.29 -13.11 0.90
CA SER A 22 -5.12 -13.59 0.17
C SER A 22 -3.85 -12.78 0.37
N ILE A 23 -3.94 -11.72 1.18
CA ILE A 23 -2.83 -10.79 1.41
C ILE A 23 -2.64 -10.47 2.88
N VAL A 24 -1.40 -10.19 3.26
CA VAL A 24 -1.04 -9.59 4.54
C VAL A 24 -0.75 -8.11 4.31
N ILE A 25 -1.33 -7.25 5.16
CA ILE A 25 -1.14 -5.80 5.10
C ILE A 25 -0.42 -5.36 6.38
N GLU A 26 0.70 -4.66 6.21
CA GLU A 26 1.50 -4.11 7.30
C GLU A 26 1.72 -2.60 7.11
N ASP A 27 1.93 -1.88 8.21
CA ASP A 27 2.30 -0.47 8.16
C ASP A 27 3.71 -0.31 7.57
N PHE A 28 3.84 0.53 6.54
CA PHE A 28 5.11 0.79 5.90
C PHE A 28 5.68 2.14 6.31
N ASN A 29 6.29 2.19 7.49
CA ASN A 29 6.76 3.43 8.14
C ASN A 29 7.76 4.26 7.33
N VAL A 30 8.42 3.68 6.32
CA VAL A 30 9.33 4.40 5.41
C VAL A 30 8.56 5.36 4.49
N MET A 31 7.28 5.11 4.27
CA MET A 31 6.44 5.90 3.38
C MET A 31 5.20 6.41 4.12
N PRO A 32 4.97 7.75 4.19
CA PRO A 32 3.81 8.30 4.88
C PRO A 32 2.50 7.65 4.39
N TYR A 33 1.71 7.14 5.34
CA TYR A 33 0.43 6.46 5.07
C TYR A 33 0.54 5.22 4.18
N GLY A 34 1.77 4.73 3.99
CA GLY A 34 2.08 3.58 3.18
C GLY A 34 1.69 2.28 3.86
N LYS A 35 1.27 1.33 3.05
CA LYS A 35 1.03 -0.06 3.43
C LYS A 35 1.94 -0.95 2.62
N ARG A 36 2.56 -1.92 3.28
CA ARG A 36 3.23 -3.04 2.62
C ARG A 36 2.21 -4.16 2.49
N ILE A 37 2.06 -4.67 1.29
CA ILE A 37 1.19 -5.79 0.97
C ILE A 37 2.09 -6.96 0.60
N MET A 38 1.80 -8.14 1.15
CA MET A 38 2.47 -9.39 0.79
C MET A 38 1.42 -10.43 0.41
N ASP A 39 1.60 -11.08 -0.73
CA ASP A 39 0.72 -12.18 -1.15
C ASP A 39 1.16 -13.54 -0.57
N MET A 40 0.36 -14.58 -0.81
CA MET A 40 0.66 -15.95 -0.37
C MET A 40 1.91 -16.57 -0.99
N HIS A 41 2.43 -15.99 -2.08
CA HIS A 41 3.64 -16.43 -2.78
C HIS A 41 4.89 -15.67 -2.31
N GLY A 42 4.75 -14.74 -1.35
CA GLY A 42 5.84 -13.91 -0.83
C GLY A 42 6.21 -12.74 -1.75
N GLN A 43 5.37 -12.40 -2.73
CA GLN A 43 5.52 -11.18 -3.52
C GLN A 43 5.06 -9.98 -2.70
N GLU A 44 5.85 -8.91 -2.76
CA GLU A 44 5.61 -7.69 -1.99
C GLU A 44 5.26 -6.52 -2.90
N MET A 45 4.42 -5.62 -2.40
CA MET A 45 4.09 -4.34 -3.04
C MET A 45 3.91 -3.27 -1.96
N ALA A 46 4.50 -2.09 -2.17
CA ALA A 46 4.22 -0.93 -1.33
C ALA A 46 3.11 -0.10 -1.99
N VAL A 47 2.09 0.29 -1.22
CA VAL A 47 0.98 1.15 -1.66
C VAL A 47 0.93 2.37 -0.78
N PHE A 48 0.81 3.56 -1.37
CA PHE A 48 0.85 4.82 -0.63
C PHE A 48 0.04 5.90 -1.33
N PHE A 49 -0.22 6.98 -0.61
CA PHE A 49 -0.88 8.16 -1.16
C PHE A 49 0.15 9.19 -1.63
N ASP A 50 0.14 9.52 -2.92
CA ASP A 50 0.93 10.60 -3.49
C ASP A 50 0.15 11.92 -3.47
N TYR A 51 0.54 12.78 -2.53
CA TYR A 51 0.00 14.12 -2.33
C TYR A 51 0.12 15.04 -3.53
N TRP A 52 1.22 14.94 -4.29
CA TRP A 52 1.48 15.87 -5.39
C TRP A 52 0.52 15.63 -6.55
N THR A 53 0.11 14.37 -6.73
CA THR A 53 -0.81 13.96 -7.79
C THR A 53 -2.23 13.68 -7.30
N ASP A 54 -2.48 13.77 -5.98
CA ASP A 54 -3.74 13.38 -5.32
C ASP A 54 -4.20 11.95 -5.70
N GLN A 55 -3.26 11.00 -5.77
CA GLN A 55 -3.50 9.63 -6.25
C GLN A 55 -2.89 8.57 -5.33
N VAL A 56 -3.54 7.40 -5.26
CA VAL A 56 -2.92 6.20 -4.69
C VAL A 56 -1.96 5.60 -5.72
N LYS A 57 -0.71 5.40 -5.33
CA LYS A 57 0.34 4.77 -6.14
C LYS A 57 0.84 3.51 -5.48
N HIS A 58 1.48 2.66 -6.28
CA HIS A 58 2.13 1.46 -5.81
C HIS A 58 3.49 1.28 -6.48
N ILE A 59 4.40 0.58 -5.79
CA ILE A 59 5.73 0.25 -6.28
C ILE A 59 6.01 -1.22 -5.93
N LEU A 60 6.53 -1.98 -6.88
CA LEU A 60 7.06 -3.31 -6.60
C LEU A 60 8.55 -3.20 -6.21
N PRO A 61 9.02 -3.88 -5.16
CA PRO A 61 10.43 -3.80 -4.75
C PRO A 61 11.43 -4.14 -5.86
N GLN A 62 11.02 -4.97 -6.82
CA GLN A 62 11.82 -5.35 -7.98
C GLN A 62 12.00 -4.20 -9.00
N GLU A 63 11.14 -3.18 -8.95
CA GLU A 63 11.22 -1.97 -9.79
C GLU A 63 12.13 -0.89 -9.18
N CYS A 64 12.52 -1.05 -7.91
CA CYS A 64 13.52 -0.22 -7.24
C CYS A 64 14.94 -0.74 -7.54
N SER A 65 15.32 -0.82 -8.81
CA SER A 65 16.71 -1.05 -9.22
C SER A 65 17.49 0.26 -9.09
N TYR A 66 18.49 0.30 -8.19
CA TYR A 66 19.44 1.40 -8.04
C TYR A 66 20.50 1.40 -9.14
#